data_AF-A0A6I4XD39-F1
#
_entry.id   AF-A0A6I4XD39-F1
#
_cell.length_a   1.000
_cell.length_b   1.000
_cell.length_c   1.000
_cell.angle_alpha   90.00
_cell.angle_beta   90.00
_cell.angle_gamma   90.00
#
_symmetry.space_group_name_H-M   'P 1'
#
loop_
_entity.id
_entity.type
_entity.pdbx_description
1 polymer ?
#
loop_
_entity_poly.entity_id
_entity_poly.type
_entity_poly.pdbx_seq_one_letter_code
_entity_poly.pdbx_strand_id
1 'polypeptide(L)' 'MDPISIWSKEDGEWAIIHRCRNCGTLKTNRIAADDNQEKLIHLATRAIQYPPFAIENC' A
#
# COMPACT_ATOMS: atom_id res chain seq x y z
N MET A 1 -12.40 -5.75 -3.55
CA MET A 1 -11.62 -4.70 -2.88
C MET A 1 -10.22 -4.85 -3.40
N ASP A 2 -9.65 -3.82 -3.99
CA ASP A 2 -8.30 -3.91 -4.56
C ASP A 2 -7.31 -3.24 -3.62
N PRO A 3 -6.19 -3.89 -3.27
CA PRO A 3 -5.14 -3.26 -2.49
C PRO A 3 -4.45 -2.20 -3.37
N ILE A 4 -4.38 -0.96 -2.89
CA ILE A 4 -3.86 0.17 -3.67
C ILE A 4 -2.64 0.83 -3.04
N SER A 5 -2.45 0.68 -1.72
CA SER A 5 -1.33 1.30 -1.01
C SER A 5 -1.15 0.68 0.38
N ILE A 6 -0.06 1.05 1.05
CA ILE A 6 0.26 0.72 2.44
C ILE A 6 0.21 2.02 3.27
N TRP A 7 -0.41 1.96 4.44
CA TRP A 7 -0.30 2.97 5.49
C TRP A 7 0.67 2.48 6.56
N SER A 8 1.86 3.08 6.63
CA SER A 8 2.78 2.91 7.75
C SER A 8 2.32 3.80 8.90
N LYS A 9 1.93 3.20 10.03
CA LYS A 9 1.49 3.92 11.22
C LYS A 9 2.67 4.30 12.12
N GLU A 10 2.42 5.18 13.08
CA GLU A 10 3.43 5.66 14.03
C GLU A 10 3.91 4.58 15.02
N ASP A 11 3.07 3.58 15.30
CA ASP A 11 3.37 2.45 16.18
C ASP A 11 4.22 1.34 15.51
N GLY A 12 4.62 1.55 14.25
CA GLY A 12 5.36 0.58 13.45
C GLY A 12 4.49 -0.48 12.78
N GLU A 13 3.18 -0.47 13.02
CA GLU A 13 2.26 -1.37 12.34
C GLU A 13 1.93 -0.86 10.94
N TRP A 14 1.71 -1.79 10.03
CA TRP A 14 1.29 -1.49 8.68
C TRP A 14 -0.15 -1.90 8.45
N ALA A 15 -0.86 -1.13 7.63
CA ALA A 15 -2.19 -1.47 7.16
C ALA A 15 -2.28 -1.36 5.64
N ILE A 16 -3.01 -2.29 5.02
CA ILE A 16 -3.27 -2.27 3.58
C ILE A 16 -4.48 -1.39 3.32
N ILE A 17 -4.31 -0.36 2.50
CA ILE A 17 -5.41 0.46 1.99
C ILE A 17 -6.02 -0.24 0.79
N HIS A 18 -7.31 -0.53 0.89
CA HIS A 18 -8.11 -1.14 -0.15
C HIS A 18 -9.11 -0.15 -0.71
N ARG A 19 -9.31 -0.17 -2.04
CA ARG A 19 -10.37 0.56 -2.73
C ARG A 19 -11.48 -0.39 -3.16
N CYS A 20 -12.72 -0.02 -2.89
CA CYS A 20 -13.87 -0.72 -3.45
C CYS A 20 -13.95 -0.47 -4.97
N ARG A 21 -14.05 -1.54 -5.75
CA ARG A 21 -14.16 -1.46 -7.22
C ARG A 21 -15.46 -0.80 -7.69
N ASN A 22 -16.53 -0.94 -6.91
CA ASN A 22 -17.86 -0.46 -7.30
C ASN A 22 -18.14 0.98 -6.84
N CYS A 23 -17.81 1.32 -5.58
CA CYS A 23 -18.17 2.61 -5.00
C CYS A 23 -16.97 3.49 -4.64
N GLY A 24 -15.73 3.01 -4.83
CA GLY A 24 -14.51 3.78 -4.53
C GLY A 24 -14.17 3.93 -3.06
N THR A 25 -15.03 3.48 -2.12
CA THR A 25 -14.77 3.56 -0.68
C THR A 25 -13.42 2.95 -0.32
N LEU A 26 -12.68 3.67 0.53
CA LEU A 26 -11.41 3.21 1.07
C LEU A 26 -11.65 2.50 2.40
N LYS A 27 -11.04 1.32 2.57
CA LYS A 27 -10.96 0.63 3.86
C LYS A 27 -9.53 0.18 4.13
N THR A 28 -9.22 0.01 5.41
CA THR A 28 -7.91 -0.43 5.85
C THR A 28 -8.02 -1.75 6.59
N ASN A 29 -7.07 -2.65 6.35
CA ASN A 29 -6.90 -3.90 7.10
C ASN A 29 -5.50 -3.93 7.69
N ARG A 30 -5.34 -4.43 8.91
CA ARG A 30 -4.02 -4.70 9.50
C ARG A 30 -3.34 -5.85 8.74
N ILE A 31 -2.02 -5.81 8.62
CA ILE A 31 -1.23 -6.92 8.09
C ILE A 31 -1.29 -8.11 9.07
N ALA A 32 -1.46 -9.32 8.54
CA ALA A 32 -1.44 -10.57 9.28
C ALA A 32 -0.11 -11.33 9.06
N ALA A 33 0.17 -12.31 9.91
CA ALA A 33 1.43 -13.05 9.87
C ALA A 33 1.60 -13.93 8.61
N ASP A 34 0.51 -14.24 7.93
CA ASP A 34 0.45 -15.05 6.70
C ASP A 34 0.42 -14.20 5.42
N ASP A 35 0.40 -12.86 5.54
CA ASP A 35 0.51 -11.99 4.38
C ASP A 35 1.88 -12.14 3.71
N ASN A 36 1.88 -12.16 2.38
CA ASN A 36 3.13 -12.30 1.62
C ASN A 36 3.94 -11.00 1.66
N GLN A 37 5.10 -11.05 2.32
CA GLN A 37 6.00 -9.90 2.50
C GLN A 37 6.44 -9.26 1.18
N GLU A 38 6.76 -10.05 0.15
CA GLU A 38 7.21 -9.53 -1.16
C GLU A 38 6.10 -8.69 -1.82
N LYS A 39 4.85 -9.17 -1.78
CA LYS A 39 3.70 -8.43 -2.31
C LYS A 39 3.43 -7.13 -1.55
N LEU A 40 3.63 -7.12 -0.24
CA LEU A 40 3.49 -5.93 0.60
C LEU A 40 4.53 -4.87 0.25
N ILE A 41 5.79 -5.26 0.10
CA ILE A 41 6.88 -4.36 -0.32
C ILE A 41 6.64 -3.85 -1.75
N HIS A 42 6.21 -4.71 -2.66
CA HIS A 42 5.86 -4.28 -4.02
C HIS A 42 4.73 -3.24 -4.01
N LEU A 43 3.69 -3.45 -3.19
CA LEU A 43 2.60 -2.49 -3.05
C LEU A 43 3.08 -1.15 -2.45
N ALA A 44 3.95 -1.20 -1.43
CA ALA A 44 4.50 0.00 -0.79
C ALA A 44 5.40 0.82 -1.74
N THR A 45 6.17 0.15 -2.59
CA THR A 45 7.12 0.80 -3.51
C THR A 45 6.48 1.27 -4.81
N ARG A 46 5.24 0.87 -5.11
CA ARG A 46 4.55 1.18 -6.38
C ARG A 46 4.52 2.68 -6.70
N ALA A 47 4.31 3.54 -5.71
CA ALA A 47 4.28 4.99 -5.92
C ALA A 47 5.65 5.56 -6.33
N ILE A 48 6.73 4.97 -5.82
CA ILE A 48 8.12 5.35 -6.14
C ILE A 48 8.53 4.82 -7.52
N GLN A 49 8.01 3.66 -7.93
CA GLN A 49 8.29 3.09 -9.25
C GLN A 49 7.62 3.84 -10.40
N TYR A 50 6.46 4.47 -10.13
CA TYR A 50 5.67 5.19 -11.14
C TYR A 50 5.30 6.60 -10.67
N PRO A 51 6.29 7.46 -10.40
CA PRO A 51 6.04 8.81 -9.91
C PRO A 51 5.51 9.69 -11.07
N PRO A 52 4.63 10.67 -10.78
CA PRO A 52 4.18 11.63 -11.79
C PRO A 52 5.22 12.73 -12.08
N PHE A 53 6.41 12.62 -11.50
CA PHE A 53 7.52 13.55 -11.62
C PHE A 53 8.84 12.77 -11.61
N ALA A 54 9.92 13.40 -12.07
CA ALA A 54 11.26 12.83 -11.93
C ALA A 54 11.64 12.76 -10.45
N ILE A 55 12.08 11.60 -9.98
CA ILE A 55 12.69 11.48 -8.66
C ILE A 55 14.18 11.74 -8.83
N GLU A 56 14.63 12.90 -8.36
CA GLU A 56 16.04 13.22 -8.34
C GLU A 56 16.72 12.43 -7.20
N ASN A 57 17.76 11.67 -7.53
CA ASN A 57 18.61 10.92 -6.60
C ASN A 57 18.00 9.66 -5.94
N CYS A 58 17.14 8.91 -6.64
CA CYS A 58 16.76 7.54 -6.24
C CYS A 58 17.61 6.46 -6.91
#